data_AF-A0A2S7IUI7-F1
#
_entry.id   AF-A0A2S7IUI7-F1
#
_cell.length_a   1.000
_cell.length_b   1.000
_cell.length_c   1.000
_cell.angle_alpha   90.00
_cell.angle_beta   90.00
_cell.angle_gamma   90.00
#
_symmetry.space_group_name_H-M   'P 1'
#
loop_
_entity.id
_entity.type
_entity.pdbx_description
1 polymer ?
#
loop_
_entity_poly.entity_id
_entity_poly.type
_entity_poly.pdbx_seq_one_letter_code
_entity_poly.pdbx_strand_id
1 'polypeptide(L)'
;MTRRQSESAIQIAVAEFLELSLPDSVKAFHVPNGGRRDARTGARLKREGVKAGAPDWVLLRQGGACGLIELKTESGNLSGVQREWRDWCGDNGVPYAVCRSVGDVQSVLVDWNIPLKGRVSA
;
A
#
# COMPACT_ATOMS: atom_id res chain seq x y z
N MET A 1 -11.08 3.67 26.17
CA MET A 1 -10.52 2.57 25.37
C MET A 1 -10.53 2.98 23.91
N THR A 2 -9.36 3.19 23.30
CA THR A 2 -9.23 3.57 21.89
C THR A 2 -9.71 2.40 21.02
N ARG A 3 -10.69 2.64 20.13
CA ARG A 3 -11.23 1.60 19.25
C ARG A 3 -10.10 1.08 18.36
N ARG A 4 -9.76 -0.20 18.46
CA ARG A 4 -8.75 -0.85 17.60
C ARG A 4 -9.24 -0.73 16.15
N GLN A 5 -8.50 -0.01 15.32
CA GLN A 5 -8.83 0.13 13.90
C GLN A 5 -8.57 -1.19 13.18
N SER A 6 -9.49 -1.58 12.30
CA SER A 6 -9.27 -2.70 11.39
C SER A 6 -8.36 -2.29 10.24
N GLU A 7 -7.68 -3.25 9.63
CA GLU A 7 -6.86 -3.03 8.43
C GLU A 7 -7.69 -2.37 7.31
N SER A 8 -8.95 -2.79 7.15
CA SER A 8 -9.88 -2.18 6.20
C SER A 8 -10.19 -0.71 6.50
N ALA A 9 -10.31 -0.30 7.77
CA ALA A 9 -10.51 1.10 8.12
C ALA A 9 -9.29 1.95 7.78
N ILE A 10 -8.08 1.43 8.02
CA ILE A 10 -6.81 2.09 7.63
C ILE A 10 -6.74 2.21 6.11
N GLN A 11 -7.10 1.14 5.37
CA GLN A 11 -7.07 1.13 3.91
C GLN A 11 -8.01 2.16 3.28
N ILE A 12 -9.20 2.34 3.82
CA ILE A 12 -10.15 3.38 3.40
C ILE A 12 -9.56 4.76 3.65
N ALA A 13 -9.06 5.03 4.86
CA ALA A 13 -8.47 6.33 5.20
C ALA A 13 -7.24 6.65 4.33
N VAL A 14 -6.41 5.65 4.02
CA VAL A 14 -5.27 5.80 3.10
C VAL A 14 -5.74 6.07 1.67
N ALA A 15 -6.78 5.39 1.19
CA ALA A 15 -7.32 5.65 -0.15
C ALA A 15 -7.80 7.11 -0.28
N GLU A 16 -8.57 7.59 0.69
CA GLU A 16 -9.06 8.98 0.74
C GLU A 16 -7.90 9.97 0.79
N PHE A 17 -6.90 9.72 1.65
CA PHE A 17 -5.73 10.58 1.77
C PHE A 17 -4.93 10.65 0.46
N LEU A 18 -4.67 9.51 -0.19
CA LEU A 18 -3.89 9.47 -1.43
C LEU A 18 -4.62 10.19 -2.57
N GLU A 19 -5.93 10.01 -2.71
CA GLU A 19 -6.74 10.69 -3.72
C GLU A 19 -6.67 12.22 -3.56
N LEU A 20 -6.75 12.71 -2.33
CA LEU A 20 -6.72 14.15 -2.03
C LEU A 20 -5.32 14.76 -2.11
N SER A 21 -4.29 14.00 -1.75
CA SER A 21 -2.96 14.56 -1.45
C SER A 21 -1.93 14.33 -2.54
N LEU A 22 -2.10 13.32 -3.40
CA LEU A 22 -1.10 13.03 -4.42
C LEU A 22 -1.08 14.09 -5.52
N PRO A 23 0.11 14.53 -5.97
CA PRO A 23 0.24 15.43 -7.11
C PRO A 23 -0.20 14.70 -8.40
N ASP A 24 -0.61 15.46 -9.42
CA ASP A 24 -1.13 14.86 -10.66
C ASP A 24 -0.10 13.99 -11.41
N SER A 25 1.18 14.17 -11.10
CA SER A 25 2.30 13.40 -11.63
C SER A 25 2.49 12.03 -10.96
N VAL A 26 1.69 11.69 -9.95
CA VAL A 26 1.75 10.40 -9.24
C VAL A 26 0.37 9.74 -9.29
N LYS A 27 0.36 8.44 -9.59
CA LYS A 27 -0.84 7.60 -9.52
C LYS A 27 -0.65 6.55 -8.44
N ALA A 28 -1.70 6.27 -7.69
CA ALA A 28 -1.71 5.18 -6.72
C ALA A 28 -2.95 4.32 -6.93
N PHE A 29 -2.81 3.01 -6.73
CA PHE A 29 -3.95 2.09 -6.75
C PHE A 29 -3.74 0.95 -5.77
N HIS A 30 -4.85 0.48 -5.20
CA HIS A 30 -4.87 -0.67 -4.32
C HIS A 30 -4.87 -1.98 -5.13
N VAL A 31 -4.13 -2.97 -4.63
CA VAL A 31 -4.08 -4.34 -5.13
C VAL A 31 -4.83 -5.27 -4.15
N PRO A 32 -6.13 -5.58 -4.37
CA PRO A 32 -6.98 -6.32 -3.44
C PRO A 32 -6.74 -7.84 -3.46
N ASN A 33 -5.48 -8.28 -3.43
CA ASN A 33 -5.12 -9.70 -3.57
C ASN A 33 -5.46 -10.54 -2.33
N GLY A 34 -5.60 -9.94 -1.15
CA GLY A 34 -5.94 -10.62 0.11
C GLY A 34 -7.43 -10.81 0.38
N GLY A 35 -8.33 -10.23 -0.42
CA GLY A 35 -9.77 -10.24 -0.15
C GLY A 35 -10.38 -11.65 -0.12
N ARG A 36 -11.30 -11.89 0.84
CA ARG A 36 -12.03 -13.18 1.00
C ARG A 36 -12.78 -13.50 -0.29
N ARG A 37 -12.64 -14.75 -0.73
CA ARG A 37 -13.22 -15.28 -1.96
C ARG A 37 -13.41 -16.78 -1.85
N ASP A 38 -14.31 -17.36 -2.63
CA ASP A 38 -14.49 -18.81 -2.67
C ASP A 38 -13.29 -19.51 -3.33
N ALA A 39 -13.15 -20.81 -3.09
CA ALA A 39 -12.00 -21.58 -3.55
C ALA A 39 -11.85 -21.58 -5.08
N ARG A 40 -12.96 -21.62 -5.82
CA ARG A 40 -12.96 -21.65 -7.29
C ARG A 40 -12.49 -20.32 -7.86
N THR A 41 -13.04 -19.22 -7.34
CA THR A 41 -12.63 -17.85 -7.71
C THR A 41 -11.18 -17.60 -7.33
N GLY A 42 -10.73 -18.02 -6.14
CA GLY A 42 -9.35 -17.91 -5.72
C GLY A 42 -8.38 -18.67 -6.62
N ALA A 43 -8.72 -19.91 -7.01
CA ALA A 43 -7.90 -20.70 -7.93
C ALA A 43 -7.84 -20.08 -9.34
N ARG A 44 -8.96 -19.54 -9.84
CA ARG A 44 -9.00 -18.83 -11.12
C ARG A 44 -8.11 -17.59 -11.10
N LEU A 45 -8.28 -16.71 -10.11
CA LEU A 45 -7.50 -15.47 -9.98
C LEU A 45 -6.00 -15.72 -9.87
N LYS A 46 -5.58 -16.78 -9.15
CA LYS A 46 -4.16 -17.19 -9.11
C LYS A 46 -3.63 -17.56 -10.50
N ARG A 47 -4.42 -18.23 -11.35
CA ARG A 47 -4.06 -18.52 -12.74
C ARG A 47 -4.06 -17.27 -13.63
N GLU A 48 -4.94 -16.31 -13.34
CA GLU A 48 -4.95 -15.00 -14.00
C GLU A 48 -3.78 -14.09 -13.54
N GLY A 49 -3.00 -14.51 -12.55
CA GLY A 49 -1.76 -13.86 -12.16
C GLY A 49 -1.77 -13.21 -10.77
N VAL A 50 -2.87 -13.28 -10.02
CA VAL A 50 -2.91 -12.79 -8.63
C VAL A 50 -1.82 -13.46 -7.80
N LYS A 51 -0.96 -12.64 -7.20
CA LYS A 51 0.12 -13.09 -6.32
C LYS A 51 -0.27 -12.92 -4.86
N ALA A 52 -0.11 -13.98 -4.08
CA ALA A 52 -0.30 -13.93 -2.64
C ALA A 52 0.77 -13.01 -2.01
N GLY A 53 0.36 -12.25 -1.00
CA GLY A 53 1.25 -11.34 -0.27
C GLY A 53 1.76 -10.15 -1.07
N ALA A 54 1.29 -9.93 -2.31
CA ALA A 54 1.62 -8.73 -3.06
C ALA A 54 1.18 -7.49 -2.26
N PRO A 55 1.96 -6.40 -2.28
CA PRO A 55 1.71 -5.25 -1.44
C PRO A 55 0.37 -4.57 -1.73
N ASP A 56 -0.25 -4.04 -0.67
CA ASP A 56 -1.56 -3.38 -0.76
C ASP A 56 -1.62 -2.23 -1.77
N TRP A 57 -0.59 -1.40 -1.86
CA TRP A 57 -0.61 -0.18 -2.69
C TRP A 57 0.60 -0.12 -3.61
N VAL A 58 0.34 0.26 -4.85
CA VAL A 58 1.36 0.60 -5.84
C VAL A 58 1.27 2.09 -6.11
N LEU A 59 2.41 2.77 -6.05
CA LEU A 59 2.57 4.16 -6.45
C LEU A 59 3.44 4.21 -7.71
N LEU A 60 2.97 4.90 -8.74
CA LEU A 60 3.66 5.12 -10.01
C LEU A 60 4.02 6.59 -10.16
N ARG A 61 5.25 6.86 -10.56
CA ARG A 61 5.85 8.19 -10.65
C ARG A 61 6.48 8.41 -12.04
N GLN A 62 6.89 9.65 -12.29
CA GLN A 62 7.61 10.00 -13.51
C GLN A 62 8.90 9.19 -13.69
N GLY A 63 9.32 9.01 -14.94
CA GLY A 63 10.54 8.26 -15.27
C GLY A 63 10.44 6.75 -15.03
N GLY A 64 9.24 6.21 -14.84
CA GLY A 64 9.02 4.77 -14.61
C GLY A 64 9.29 4.33 -13.16
N ALA A 65 9.59 5.25 -12.25
CA ALA A 65 9.81 4.93 -10.85
C ALA A 65 8.51 4.48 -10.16
N CYS A 66 8.60 3.50 -9.28
CA CYS A 66 7.48 3.04 -8.46
C CYS A 66 7.85 2.98 -6.97
N GLY A 67 6.85 2.72 -6.13
CA GLY A 67 7.00 2.42 -4.71
C GLY A 67 5.82 1.61 -4.21
N LEU A 68 6.06 0.71 -3.26
CA LEU A 68 5.07 -0.24 -2.75
C LEU A 68 4.81 -0.01 -1.26
N ILE A 69 3.54 0.05 -0.88
CA ILE A 69 3.14 0.19 0.52
C ILE A 69 2.29 -1.01 0.91
N GLU A 70 2.66 -1.64 2.01
CA GLU A 70 1.87 -2.67 2.67
C GLU A 70 1.25 -2.10 3.95
N LEU A 71 -0.07 -2.21 4.11
CA LEU A 71 -0.76 -1.72 5.29
C LEU A 71 -0.86 -2.80 6.34
N LYS A 72 -0.67 -2.44 7.60
CA LYS A 72 -0.92 -3.33 8.74
C LYS A 72 -1.63 -2.58 9.84
N THR A 73 -2.40 -3.29 10.65
CA THR A 73 -2.80 -2.75 11.96
C THR A 73 -1.57 -2.54 12.85
N GLU A 74 -1.73 -1.80 13.94
CA GLU A 74 -0.65 -1.56 14.92
C GLU A 74 0.09 -2.84 15.33
N SER A 75 -0.67 -3.89 15.63
CA SER A 75 -0.16 -5.22 16.01
C SER A 75 0.00 -6.19 14.84
N GLY A 76 -0.33 -5.76 13.62
CA GLY A 76 -0.32 -6.59 12.42
C GLY A 76 1.12 -6.86 11.98
N ASN A 77 1.42 -8.13 11.70
CA ASN A 77 2.73 -8.55 11.20
C ASN A 77 2.62 -8.98 9.74
N LEU A 78 3.73 -8.85 9.01
CA LEU A 78 3.85 -9.48 7.70
C LEU A 78 3.77 -11.00 7.85
N SER A 79 3.06 -11.65 6.94
CA SER A 79 3.16 -13.09 6.70
C SER A 79 4.51 -13.46 6.07
N GLY A 80 4.81 -14.75 5.95
CA GLY A 80 6.03 -15.22 5.28
C GLY A 80 6.15 -14.69 3.86
N VAL A 81 5.11 -14.87 3.04
CA VAL A 81 5.08 -14.41 1.65
C VAL A 81 5.15 -12.89 1.51
N GLN A 82 4.60 -12.12 2.46
CA GLN A 82 4.74 -10.66 2.46
C GLN A 82 6.19 -10.22 2.80
N ARG A 83 6.89 -10.95 3.67
CA ARG A 83 8.32 -10.72 3.92
C ARG A 83 9.14 -10.99 2.66
N GLU A 84 8.84 -12.07 1.93
CA GLU A 84 9.51 -12.37 0.66
C GLU A 84 9.37 -11.22 -0.35
N TRP A 85 8.19 -10.61 -0.47
CA TRP A 85 8.00 -9.41 -1.30
C TRP A 85 8.82 -8.22 -0.83
N ARG A 86 8.81 -7.92 0.47
CA ARG A 86 9.62 -6.84 1.07
C ARG A 86 11.11 -7.05 0.78
N ASP A 87 11.61 -8.25 1.03
CA ASP A 87 13.02 -8.58 0.91
C ASP A 87 13.45 -8.52 -0.56
N TRP A 88 12.63 -9.06 -1.48
CA TRP A 88 12.85 -8.91 -2.92
C TRP A 88 12.89 -7.45 -3.36
N CYS A 89 12.01 -6.59 -2.83
CA CYS A 89 12.04 -5.16 -3.13
C CYS A 89 13.33 -4.50 -2.66
N GLY A 90 13.77 -4.83 -1.43
CA GLY A 90 15.05 -4.35 -0.88
C GLY A 90 16.24 -4.76 -1.74
N ASP A 91 16.31 -6.03 -2.11
CA ASP A 91 17.41 -6.58 -2.93
C ASP A 91 17.45 -5.99 -4.35
N ASN A 92 16.32 -5.49 -4.85
CA ASN A 92 16.19 -4.94 -6.20
C ASN A 92 16.05 -3.42 -6.24
N GLY A 93 16.25 -2.72 -5.11
CA GLY A 93 16.15 -1.27 -5.03
C GLY A 93 14.75 -0.71 -5.31
N VAL A 94 13.70 -1.53 -5.17
CA VAL A 94 12.31 -1.09 -5.27
C VAL A 94 11.88 -0.51 -3.92
N PRO A 95 11.48 0.77 -3.84
CA PRO A 95 11.01 1.34 -2.58
C PRO A 95 9.83 0.57 -2.02
N TYR A 96 9.94 0.16 -0.76
CA TYR A 96 8.92 -0.61 -0.04
C TYR A 96 8.77 -0.06 1.37
N ALA A 97 7.53 0.10 1.84
CA ALA A 97 7.25 0.48 3.22
C ALA A 97 6.09 -0.33 3.83
N VAL A 98 6.19 -0.59 5.13
CA VAL A 98 5.06 -1.08 5.93
C VAL A 98 4.48 0.09 6.71
N CYS A 99 3.24 0.46 6.42
CA CYS A 99 2.56 1.58 7.05
C CYS A 99 1.40 1.09 7.95
N ARG A 100 1.19 1.77 9.07
CA ARG A 100 0.13 1.47 10.04
C ARG A 100 -0.90 2.58 10.19
N SER A 101 -0.68 3.70 9.53
CA SER A 101 -1.54 4.87 9.61
C SER A 101 -1.42 5.73 8.35
N VAL A 102 -2.33 6.69 8.20
CA VAL A 102 -2.20 7.76 7.19
C VAL A 102 -0.92 8.58 7.43
N GLY A 103 -0.53 8.81 8.69
CA GLY A 103 0.69 9.53 9.03
C GLY A 103 1.96 8.81 8.58
N ASP A 104 1.97 7.48 8.67
CA ASP A 104 3.08 6.66 8.17
C ASP A 104 3.18 6.78 6.64
N VAL A 105 2.04 6.67 5.94
CA VAL A 105 2.00 6.88 4.48
C VAL A 105 2.49 8.27 4.13
N GLN A 106 2.02 9.32 4.82
CA GLN A 106 2.49 10.68 4.60
C GLN A 106 4.01 10.80 4.77
N SER A 107 4.57 10.19 5.83
CA SER A 107 6.01 10.22 6.10
C SER A 107 6.78 9.50 4.98
N VAL A 108 6.32 8.33 4.55
CA VAL A 108 6.90 7.58 3.43
C VAL A 108 6.86 8.37 2.12
N LEU A 109 5.77 9.08 1.83
CA LEU A 109 5.70 9.95 0.65
C LEU A 109 6.77 11.04 0.70
N VAL A 110 6.99 11.66 1.87
CA VAL A 110 8.06 12.65 2.06
C VAL A 110 9.44 12.02 1.86
N ASP A 111 9.70 10.86 2.47
CA ASP A 111 10.97 10.14 2.35
C ASP A 111 11.26 9.72 0.89
N TRP A 112 10.22 9.45 0.11
CA TRP A 112 10.34 9.13 -1.32
C TRP A 112 10.33 10.36 -2.24
N ASN A 113 10.45 11.56 -1.67
CA ASN A 113 10.43 12.85 -2.36
C ASN A 113 9.18 13.05 -3.23
N ILE A 114 8.02 12.57 -2.77
CA ILE A 114 6.73 12.78 -3.43
C ILE A 114 6.08 14.02 -2.79
N PRO A 115 6.02 15.16 -3.51
CA PRO A 115 5.42 16.37 -2.97
C PRO A 115 3.90 16.21 -2.86
N LEU A 116 3.33 16.50 -1.70
CA LEU A 116 1.88 16.52 -1.54
C LEU A 116 1.29 17.78 -2.20
N LYS A 117 0.09 17.68 -2.77
CA LYS A 117 -0.72 18.85 -3.11
C LYS A 117 -0.84 19.70 -1.85
N GLY A 118 -0.43 20.96 -1.92
CA GLY A 118 -0.42 21.86 -0.77
C GLY A 118 -1.77 21.81 -0.05
N ARG A 119 -1.75 21.66 1.29
CA ARG A 119 -2.97 21.74 2.08
C ARG A 119 -3.67 23.04 1.72
N VAL A 120 -4.92 22.98 1.27
CA VAL A 120 -5.82 24.10 1.50
C VAL A 120 -5.93 24.18 3.02
N SER A 121 -5.19 25.12 3.60
CA SER A 121 -5.40 25.53 4.98
C SER A 121 -6.88 25.85 5.14
N ALA A 122 -7.53 25.16 6.08
CA ALA A 122 -8.82 25.57 6.59
C ALA A 122 -8.74 26.98 7.18
#